data_AF-A0A918ZKC0-F1
#
_entry.id   AF-A0A918ZKC0-F1
#
_cell.length_a   1.000
_cell.length_b   1.000
_cell.length_c   1.000
_cell.angle_alpha   90.00
_cell.angle_beta   90.00
_cell.angle_gamma   90.00
#
_symmetry.space_group_name_H-M   'P 1'
#
loop_
_entity.id
_entity.type
_entity.pdbx_description
1 polymer ?
#
loop_
_entity_poly.entity_id
_entity_poly.type
_entity_poly.pdbx_seq_one_letter_code
_entity_poly.pdbx_strand_id
1 'polypeptide(L)' 'MNVVPVRGAAVQDHVALAEIELCGELIIAASAARGERLSADRIDEVLRVSDGQQGVLDGQRRDGAGAGGGTGGGAEA' A
#
# COMPACT_ATOMS: atom_id res chain seq x y z
N MET A 1 4.04 11.26 9.02
CA MET A 1 4.43 9.85 8.90
C MET A 1 4.12 9.16 10.23
N ASN A 2 3.10 8.30 10.27
CA ASN A 2 2.70 7.60 11.50
C ASN A 2 3.42 6.24 11.52
N VAL A 3 4.43 6.11 12.36
CA VAL A 3 5.19 4.87 12.55
C VAL A 3 4.54 4.12 13.70
N VAL A 4 3.97 2.95 13.41
CA VAL A 4 3.37 2.10 14.44
C VAL A 4 4.51 1.46 15.24
N PRO A 5 4.55 1.62 16.57
CA PRO A 5 5.60 1.00 17.37
C PRO A 5 5.45 -0.53 17.31
N VAL A 6 6.49 -1.20 16.82
CA VAL A 6 6.59 -2.66 16.88
C VAL A 6 6.64 -3.08 18.34
N ARG A 7 5.61 -3.77 18.82
CA ARG A 7 5.47 -4.20 20.21
C ARG A 7 6.03 -5.61 20.36
N GLY A 8 7.28 -5.72 20.80
CA GLY A 8 8.07 -6.95 21.04
C GLY A 8 9.16 -7.13 19.97
N ALA A 9 10.43 -7.46 20.23
CA ALA A 9 11.11 -7.98 21.40
C ALA A 9 12.57 -7.46 21.40
N ALA A 10 13.28 -7.59 22.51
CA ALA A 10 14.69 -7.24 22.63
C ALA A 10 15.50 -7.82 21.45
N VAL A 11 16.10 -6.95 20.64
CA VAL A 11 16.98 -7.30 19.53
C VAL A 11 18.28 -7.89 20.10
N GLN A 12 18.24 -9.16 20.50
CA GLN A 12 19.36 -9.90 21.10
C GLN A 12 19.56 -11.29 20.46
N ASP A 13 18.74 -11.65 19.47
CA ASP A 13 18.95 -12.86 18.66
C ASP A 13 19.79 -12.49 17.43
N HIS A 14 21.08 -12.77 17.51
CA HIS A 14 22.05 -12.55 16.45
C HIS A 14 21.78 -13.41 15.21
N VAL A 15 21.12 -14.56 15.36
CA VAL A 15 20.73 -15.42 14.23
C VAL A 15 19.57 -14.78 13.47
N ALA A 16 18.55 -14.32 14.19
CA ALA A 16 17.41 -13.62 13.58
C ALA A 16 17.85 -12.32 12.87
N LEU A 17 18.79 -11.57 13.46
CA LEU A 17 19.39 -10.40 12.80
C LEU A 17 20.12 -10.77 11.52
N ALA A 18 21.02 -11.76 11.58
CA ALA A 18 21.73 -12.24 10.40
C ALA A 18 20.78 -12.72 9.30
N GLU A 19 19.64 -13.33 9.66
CA GLU A 19 18.61 -13.75 8.72
C GLU A 19 17.88 -12.55 8.08
N ILE A 20 17.56 -11.50 8.85
CA ILE A 20 16.98 -10.26 8.33
C ILE A 20 17.94 -9.58 7.35
N GLU A 21 19.22 -9.43 7.72
CA GLU A 21 20.25 -8.88 6.84
C GLU A 21 20.36 -9.70 5.55
N LEU A 22 20.45 -11.03 5.65
CA LEU A 22 20.54 -11.92 4.48
C LEU A 22 19.29 -11.82 3.59
N CYS A 23 18.09 -11.80 4.18
CA CYS A 23 16.85 -11.67 3.42
C CYS A 23 16.77 -10.33 2.68
N GLY A 24 17.22 -9.23 3.30
CA GLY A 24 17.28 -7.91 2.68
C GLY A 24 18.15 -7.92 1.41
N GLU A 25 19.36 -8.48 1.51
CA GLU A 25 20.28 -8.61 0.37
C GLU A 25 19.68 -9.46 -0.77
N LEU A 26 19.01 -10.57 -0.43
CA LEU A 26 18.38 -11.44 -1.41
C LEU A 26 17.20 -10.78 -2.13
N ILE A 27 16.40 -9.94 -1.45
CA ILE A 27 15.31 -9.18 -2.07
C ILE A 27 15.86 -8.19 -3.10
N ILE A 28 16.95 -7.49 -2.75
CA ILE A 28 17.60 -6.53 -3.66
C ILE A 28 18.20 -7.25 -4.85
N ALA A 29 18.94 -8.34 -4.62
CA ALA A 29 19.52 -9.16 -5.68
C ALA A 29 18.45 -9.71 -6.62
N ALA A 30 17.35 -10.23 -6.08
CA ALA A 30 16.22 -10.73 -6.88
C ALA A 30 15.53 -9.62 -7.66
N SER A 31 15.34 -8.43 -7.07
CA SER A 31 14.72 -7.29 -7.76
C SER A 31 15.61 -6.68 -8.84
N ALA A 32 16.94 -6.77 -8.70
CA ALA A 32 17.91 -6.31 -9.69
C ALA A 32 18.23 -7.37 -10.75
N ALA A 33 17.94 -8.64 -10.48
CA ALA A 33 18.11 -9.72 -11.44
C ALA A 33 17.23 -9.48 -12.67
N ARG A 34 17.79 -9.74 -13.86
CA ARG A 34 17.10 -9.60 -15.16
C ARG A 34 16.16 -10.77 -15.44
N GLY A 35 15.34 -11.15 -14.46
CA GLY A 35 14.25 -12.10 -14.63
C GLY A 35 12.99 -11.41 -15.15
N GLU A 36 12.10 -12.17 -15.76
CA GLU A 36 10.75 -11.67 -16.06
C GLU A 36 9.99 -11.49 -14.74
N ARG A 37 9.26 -10.38 -14.60
CA ARG A 37 8.36 -10.19 -13.47
C ARG A 37 7.32 -11.32 -13.49
N LEU A 38 6.92 -11.79 -12.31
CA LEU A 38 5.78 -12.70 -12.22
C LEU A 38 4.56 -12.09 -12.93
N SER A 39 3.76 -12.91 -13.60
CA SER A 39 2.47 -12.46 -14.16
C SER A 39 1.53 -12.01 -13.04
N ALA A 40 0.58 -11.13 -13.36
CA ALA A 40 -0.40 -10.64 -12.40
C ALA A 40 -1.16 -11.80 -11.73
N ASP A 41 -1.67 -12.75 -12.51
CA ASP A 41 -2.36 -13.94 -11.99
C ASP A 41 -1.52 -14.73 -10.97
N ARG A 42 -0.21 -14.87 -11.24
CA ARG A 42 0.70 -15.59 -10.34
C ARG A 42 1.03 -14.79 -9.08
N ILE A 43 1.09 -13.46 -9.21
CA ILE A 43 1.23 -12.56 -8.05
C ILE A 43 0.00 -12.68 -7.16
N ASP A 44 -1.21 -12.65 -7.73
CA ASP A 44 -2.45 -12.76 -6.98
C ASP A 44 -2.60 -14.13 -6.31
N GLU A 45 -2.20 -15.22 -6.99
CA GLU A 45 -2.11 -16.57 -6.42
C GLU A 45 -1.16 -16.63 -5.21
N VAL A 46 0.04 -16.08 -5.34
CA VAL A 46 1.07 -16.08 -4.28
C VAL A 46 0.64 -15.21 -3.10
N LEU A 47 0.13 -14.02 -3.37
CA LEU A 47 -0.35 -13.09 -2.35
C LEU A 47 -1.70 -13.50 -1.76
N ARG A 48 -2.37 -14.50 -2.37
CA ARG A 48 -3.72 -14.92 -2.00
C ARG A 48 -4.67 -13.71 -1.90
N VAL A 49 -4.56 -12.77 -2.84
CA VAL A 49 -5.50 -11.64 -2.98
C VAL A 49 -6.77 -12.19 -3.62
N SER A 50 -7.43 -13.11 -2.92
CA SER A 50 -8.75 -13.61 -3.31
C SER A 50 -9.78 -12.56 -2.92
N ASP A 51 -10.14 -11.69 -3.88
CA ASP A 51 -11.35 -10.84 -3.96
C ASP A 51 -11.77 -9.96 -2.76
N GLY A 52 -11.04 -9.98 -1.64
CA GLY A 52 -11.45 -9.37 -0.37
C GLY A 52 -10.81 -8.02 -0.05
N GLN A 53 -9.84 -7.55 -0.85
CA GLN A 53 -9.09 -6.32 -0.57
C GLN A 53 -9.35 -5.18 -1.56
N GLN A 54 -9.92 -5.45 -2.75
CA GLN A 54 -10.30 -4.39 -3.71
C GLN A 54 -11.37 -3.44 -3.13
N GLY A 55 -12.18 -3.86 -2.15
CA GLY A 55 -13.26 -3.04 -1.58
C GLY A 55 -12.82 -1.90 -0.66
N VAL A 56 -11.55 -1.82 -0.25
CA VAL A 56 -11.09 -0.82 0.75
C VAL A 56 -10.49 0.43 0.09
N LEU A 57 -10.11 0.37 -1.19
CA LEU A 57 -9.46 1.49 -1.88
C LEU A 57 -10.42 2.36 -2.70
N ASP A 58 -11.63 1.87 -3.02
CA ASP A 58 -12.63 2.58 -3.83
C ASP A 58 -13.66 3.41 -3.03
N GLY A 59 -13.58 3.40 -1.68
CA GLY A 59 -14.57 4.05 -0.81
C GLY A 59 -14.29 5.52 -0.43
N GLN A 60 -13.31 6.18 -1.05
CA GLN A 60 -12.89 7.53 -0.62
C GLN A 60 -13.12 8.63 -1.68
N ARG A 61 -14.19 8.51 -2.49
CA ARG A 61 -14.86 9.69 -3.04
C ARG A 61 -16.00 10.06 -2.10
N ARG A 62 -15.68 10.95 -1.16
CA ARG A 62 -16.64 11.55 -0.23
C ARG A 62 -17.87 12.01 -0.98
N ASP A 63 -19.01 11.43 -0.61
CA ASP A 63 -20.33 12.00 -0.78
C ASP A 63 -20.37 13.38 -0.09
N GLY A 64 -19.93 14.40 -0.83
CA GLY A 64 -20.06 15.80 -0.47
C GLY A 64 -21.34 16.34 -1.09
N ALA A 65 -22.49 15.92 -0.57
CA ALA A 65 -23.73 16.64 -0.76
C ALA A 65 -23.57 18.06 -0.15
N GLY A 66 -23.41 19.05 -1.01
CA GLY A 66 -23.37 20.46 -0.65
C GLY A 66 -24.21 21.26 -1.64
N ALA A 67 -25.51 21.35 -1.36
CA ALA A 67 -26.44 22.22 -2.06
C ALA A 67 -25.98 23.69 -1.96
N GLY A 68 -26.00 24.40 -3.09
CA GLY A 68 -25.62 25.81 -3.16
C GLY A 68 -25.97 26.43 -4.51
N GLY A 69 -27.19 26.18 -5.00
CA GLY A 69 -27.73 26.93 -6.12
C GLY A 69 -28.08 28.36 -5.66
N GLY A 70 -27.31 29.33 -6.14
CA GLY A 70 -27.57 30.75 -5.94
C GLY A 70 -27.01 31.52 -7.12
N THR A 71 -27.76 31.58 -8.22
CA THR A 71 -27.48 32.50 -9.33
C THR A 71 -27.88 33.92 -8.90
N GLY A 72 -26.94 34.63 -8.27
CA GLY A 72 -27.02 36.08 -8.10
C GLY A 72 -26.34 36.77 -9.27
N GLY A 73 -27.07 37.04 -10.35
CA GLY A 73 -26.58 37.90 -11.43
C GLY A 73 -26.59 39.36 -11.00
N GLY A 74 -25.42 40.01 -10.99
CA GLY A 74 -25.28 41.47 -10.99
C GLY A 74 -25.93 42.07 -12.25
N ALA A 75 -26.68 43.16 -12.16
CA ALA A 75 -26.18 44.54 -12.12
C ALA A 75 -25.51 44.96 -13.43
N GLU A 76 -26.29 45.51 -14.38
CA GLU A 76 -26.00 46.56 -15.39
C GLU A 76 -27.40 46.95 -15.98
N ALA A 77 -27.90 48.18 -16.14
CA ALA A 77 -27.46 49.57 -16.00
C ALA A 77 -28.69 50.46 -15.70
#